data_AF-A0A221V1I5-F1
#
_entry.id   AF-A0A221V1I5-F1
#
_cell.length_a   1.000
_cell.length_b   1.000
_cell.length_c   1.000
_cell.angle_alpha   90.00
_cell.angle_beta   90.00
_cell.angle_gamma   90.00
#
_symmetry.space_group_name_H-M   'P 1'
#
loop_
_entity.id
_entity.type
_entity.pdbx_description
1 polymer ?
#
loop_
_entity_poly.entity_id
_entity_poly.type
_entity_poly.pdbx_seq_one_letter_code
_entity_poly.pdbx_strand_id
1 'polypeptide(L)'
;MTNFFTHKFRKKSPLKIIGMIVFGTIAIVGLAILFGFVLMWLWNWLMPDIFGLTTITYWQAVGLFILLKILLGGCGGSGSSKKKSSKHKDRICENESKTDFSKWKHYDKFWKEEGDQHFKDYLKRQENPLKDNGPKSELE
;
A
#
# COMPACT_ATOMS: atom_id res chain seq x y z
N MET A 1 49.91 20.32 10.11
CA MET A 1 49.20 19.03 9.97
C MET A 1 48.60 18.69 11.31
N THR A 2 47.27 18.52 11.40
CA THR A 2 46.58 17.48 12.21
C THR A 2 45.10 17.85 12.48
N ASN A 3 44.24 16.97 11.97
CA ASN A 3 43.04 16.40 12.59
C ASN A 3 41.89 17.30 13.08
N PHE A 4 40.84 17.40 12.26
CA PHE A 4 39.47 17.66 12.73
C PHE A 4 38.46 16.90 11.89
N PHE A 5 38.11 15.67 12.28
CA PHE A 5 36.82 15.05 11.90
C PHE A 5 36.51 13.86 12.82
N THR A 6 36.23 14.14 14.09
CA THR A 6 35.55 13.17 14.95
C THR A 6 34.05 13.33 14.79
N HIS A 7 33.48 12.58 13.84
CA HIS A 7 32.04 12.49 13.66
C HIS A 7 31.45 11.73 14.86
N LYS A 8 30.92 12.44 15.85
CA LYS A 8 30.14 11.85 16.95
C LYS A 8 28.87 11.24 16.35
N PHE A 9 28.91 9.96 16.02
CA PHE A 9 27.68 9.18 15.84
C PHE A 9 26.95 9.20 17.18
N ARG A 10 25.89 10.00 17.26
CA ARG A 10 24.96 10.03 18.38
C ARG A 10 24.24 8.67 18.40
N LYS A 11 24.92 7.66 18.97
CA LYS A 11 24.40 6.31 19.15
C LYS A 11 23.12 6.43 19.96
N LYS A 12 21.96 6.34 19.31
CA LYS A 12 20.74 6.04 20.04
C LYS A 12 20.99 4.68 20.70
N SER A 13 20.90 4.64 22.02
CA SER A 13 20.37 3.52 22.78
C SER A 13 20.21 2.19 22.02
N PRO A 14 21.18 1.27 21.86
CA PRO A 14 20.85 -0.05 21.30
C PRO A 14 19.68 -0.70 22.08
N LEU A 15 19.63 -0.43 23.39
CA LEU A 15 18.53 -0.76 24.29
C LEU A 15 17.16 -0.18 23.86
N LYS A 16 17.12 1.05 23.35
CA LYS A 16 15.87 1.72 22.93
C LYS A 16 15.32 1.13 21.63
N ILE A 17 16.23 0.72 20.73
CA ILE A 17 15.88 0.05 19.48
C ILE A 17 15.35 -1.36 19.76
N ILE A 18 16.02 -2.12 20.63
CA ILE A 18 15.55 -3.44 21.06
C ILE A 18 14.16 -3.33 21.71
N GLY A 19 13.96 -2.34 22.59
CA GLY A 19 12.65 -2.09 23.21
C GLY A 19 11.53 -1.80 22.19
N MET A 20 11.80 -0.98 21.17
CA MET A 20 10.83 -0.70 20.11
C MET A 20 10.51 -1.93 19.25
N ILE A 21 11.51 -2.77 18.95
CA ILE A 21 11.31 -4.01 18.18
C ILE A 21 10.43 -4.98 18.98
N VAL A 22 10.75 -5.20 20.26
CA VAL A 22 9.98 -6.10 21.13
C VAL A 22 8.53 -5.60 21.26
N PHE A 23 8.32 -4.31 21.52
CA PHE A 23 6.98 -3.73 21.60
C PHE A 23 6.21 -3.88 20.28
N GLY A 24 6.87 -3.62 19.14
CA GLY A 24 6.28 -3.81 17.82
C GLY A 24 5.87 -5.26 17.56
N THR A 25 6.72 -6.23 17.91
CA THR A 25 6.39 -7.66 17.75
C THR A 25 5.21 -8.07 18.62
N ILE A 26 5.14 -7.61 19.87
CA ILE A 26 4.03 -7.92 20.78
C ILE A 26 2.72 -7.33 20.24
N ALA A 27 2.74 -6.09 19.77
CA ALA A 27 1.57 -5.45 19.18
C ALA A 27 1.05 -6.22 17.95
N ILE A 28 1.95 -6.66 17.07
CA ILE A 28 1.60 -7.43 15.87
C ILE A 28 1.02 -8.81 16.24
N VAL A 29 1.66 -9.51 17.18
CA VAL A 29 1.17 -10.83 17.65
C VAL A 29 -0.19 -10.69 18.33
N GLY A 30 -0.37 -9.68 19.19
CA GLY A 30 -1.66 -9.40 19.83
C GLY A 30 -2.76 -9.12 18.80
N LEU A 31 -2.48 -8.30 17.78
CA LEU A 31 -3.41 -8.03 16.70
C LEU A 31 -3.74 -9.30 15.89
N ALA A 32 -2.74 -10.13 15.59
CA ALA A 32 -2.95 -11.38 14.86
C ALA A 32 -3.83 -12.37 15.64
N ILE A 33 -3.65 -12.46 16.96
CA ILE A 33 -4.49 -13.30 17.81
C ILE A 33 -5.92 -12.78 17.83
N LEU A 34 -6.11 -11.47 18.03
CA LEU A 34 -7.43 -10.84 18.03
C LEU A 34 -8.14 -11.04 16.68
N PHE A 35 -7.43 -10.88 15.57
CA PHE A 35 -7.98 -11.11 14.24
C PHE A 35 -8.36 -12.59 14.02
N GLY A 36 -7.51 -13.53 14.45
CA GLY A 36 -7.81 -14.97 14.40
C GLY A 36 -9.03 -15.35 15.25
N PHE A 37 -9.22 -14.69 16.39
CA PHE A 37 -10.39 -14.91 17.24
C PHE A 37 -11.68 -14.40 16.58
N VAL A 38 -11.65 -13.20 15.97
CA VAL A 38 -12.79 -12.65 15.23
C VAL A 38 -13.15 -13.55 14.04
N LEU A 39 -12.15 -14.03 13.29
CA LEU A 39 -12.34 -14.98 12.19
C LEU A 39 -13.06 -16.26 12.66
N MET A 40 -12.57 -16.87 13.75
CA MET A 40 -13.19 -18.07 14.32
C MET A 40 -14.63 -17.80 14.75
N TRP A 41 -14.87 -16.70 15.47
CA TRP A 41 -16.19 -16.37 15.99
C TRP A 41 -17.19 -16.10 14.87
N LEU A 42 -16.80 -15.29 13.88
CA LEU A 42 -17.63 -14.97 12.72
C LEU A 42 -17.92 -16.22 11.89
N TRP A 43 -16.93 -17.08 11.66
CA TRP A 43 -17.12 -18.32 10.90
C TRP A 43 -18.08 -19.26 11.60
N ASN A 44 -17.90 -19.48 12.91
CA ASN A 44 -18.75 -20.38 13.68
C ASN A 44 -20.19 -19.90 13.81
N TRP A 45 -20.43 -18.60 13.66
CA TRP A 45 -21.78 -18.05 13.65
C TRP A 45 -22.44 -18.09 12.27
N LEU A 46 -21.67 -17.81 11.21
CA LEU A 46 -22.25 -17.60 9.87
C LEU A 46 -22.30 -18.89 9.03
N MET A 47 -21.20 -19.65 8.97
CA MET A 47 -21.07 -20.78 8.04
C MET A 47 -21.91 -22.00 8.44
N PRO A 48 -21.97 -22.40 9.73
CA PRO A 48 -22.86 -23.46 10.16
C PRO A 48 -24.34 -23.10 9.99
N ASP A 49 -24.72 -21.85 10.28
CA ASP A 49 -26.11 -21.41 10.27
C ASP A 49 -26.67 -21.28 8.83
N ILE A 50 -25.87 -20.74 7.90
CA ILE A 50 -26.30 -20.53 6.51
C ILE A 50 -26.13 -21.79 5.65
N PHE A 51 -25.04 -22.54 5.84
CA PHE A 51 -24.64 -23.63 4.93
C PHE A 51 -24.63 -25.01 5.60
N GLY A 52 -24.91 -25.14 6.89
CA GLY A 52 -24.85 -26.41 7.62
C GLY A 52 -23.44 -26.99 7.75
N LEU A 53 -22.40 -26.16 7.59
CA LEU A 53 -21.00 -26.57 7.66
C LEU A 53 -20.52 -26.79 9.09
N THR A 54 -19.44 -27.55 9.25
CA THR A 54 -18.80 -27.80 10.56
C THR A 54 -18.13 -26.54 11.11
N THR A 55 -18.22 -26.34 12.43
CA THR A 55 -17.51 -25.27 13.16
C THR A 55 -15.99 -25.44 13.06
N ILE A 56 -15.26 -24.34 12.99
CA ILE A 56 -13.80 -24.33 12.96
C ILE A 56 -13.22 -23.98 14.33
N THR A 57 -12.09 -24.61 14.65
CA THR A 57 -11.24 -24.27 15.80
C THR A 57 -10.31 -23.11 15.46
N TYR A 58 -9.70 -22.48 16.48
CA TYR A 58 -8.75 -21.38 16.29
C TYR A 58 -7.60 -21.73 15.33
N TRP A 59 -7.04 -22.93 15.47
CA TRP A 59 -5.97 -23.41 14.58
C TRP A 59 -6.43 -23.59 13.13
N GLN A 60 -7.68 -24.00 12.91
CA GLN A 60 -8.27 -24.08 11.57
C GLN A 60 -8.52 -22.68 10.98
N ALA A 61 -9.02 -21.73 11.78
CA ALA A 61 -9.21 -20.35 11.34
C ALA A 61 -7.88 -19.68 10.92
N VAL A 62 -6.84 -19.86 11.74
CA VAL A 62 -5.49 -19.36 11.42
C VAL A 62 -4.91 -20.09 10.21
N GLY A 63 -5.07 -21.41 10.11
CA GLY A 63 -4.63 -22.19 8.95
C GLY A 63 -5.30 -21.75 7.64
N LEU A 64 -6.61 -21.53 7.66
CA LEU A 64 -7.37 -21.02 6.53
C LEU A 64 -6.94 -19.59 6.15
N PHE A 65 -6.70 -18.74 7.14
CA PHE A 65 -6.17 -17.40 6.92
C PHE A 65 -4.79 -17.42 6.27
N ILE A 66 -3.88 -18.28 6.74
CA ILE A 66 -2.54 -18.45 6.15
C ILE A 66 -2.65 -18.97 4.73
N LEU A 67 -3.51 -19.96 4.48
CA LEU A 67 -3.72 -20.53 3.16
C LEU A 67 -4.26 -19.46 2.20
N LEU A 68 -5.28 -18.70 2.61
CA LEU A 68 -5.79 -17.56 1.88
C LEU A 68 -4.70 -16.51 1.64
N LYS A 69 -3.84 -16.24 2.64
CA LYS A 69 -2.73 -15.29 2.52
C LYS A 69 -1.65 -15.79 1.56
N ILE A 70 -1.44 -17.09 1.44
CA ILE A 70 -0.50 -17.67 0.46
C ILE A 70 -1.12 -17.60 -0.94
N LEU A 71 -2.41 -17.96 -1.09
CA LEU A 71 -3.10 -17.88 -2.39
C LEU A 71 -3.26 -16.43 -2.87
N LEU A 72 -3.72 -15.51 -2.02
CA LEU A 72 -3.95 -14.11 -2.35
C LEU A 72 -2.69 -13.24 -2.25
N GLY A 73 -1.75 -13.61 -1.39
CA GLY A 73 -0.52 -12.83 -1.11
C GLY A 73 0.74 -13.39 -1.76
N GLY A 74 0.67 -14.52 -2.46
CA GLY A 74 1.76 -15.06 -3.28
C GLY A 74 1.97 -14.33 -4.61
N CYS A 75 1.02 -13.48 -5.03
CA CYS A 75 1.09 -12.74 -6.28
C CYS A 75 0.81 -11.25 -6.02
N GLY A 76 1.74 -10.52 -5.40
CA GLY A 76 1.53 -9.10 -5.14
C GLY A 76 2.60 -8.42 -4.28
N GLY A 77 3.75 -8.13 -4.88
CA GLY A 77 4.52 -6.92 -4.53
C GLY A 77 5.33 -6.91 -3.23
N SER A 78 6.44 -7.65 -3.17
CA SER A 78 7.56 -7.30 -2.27
C SER A 78 8.64 -6.53 -3.05
N GLY A 79 8.28 -5.34 -3.53
CA GLY A 79 9.22 -4.36 -4.06
C GLY A 79 9.74 -3.45 -2.95
N SER A 80 10.44 -3.98 -1.95
CA SER A 80 11.10 -3.14 -0.93
C SER A 80 12.61 -3.09 -1.15
N SER A 81 13.00 -2.11 -1.96
CA SER A 81 14.14 -1.22 -1.74
C SER A 81 15.33 -1.73 -0.90
N LYS A 82 16.41 -2.10 -1.59
CA LYS A 82 17.77 -1.77 -1.12
C LYS A 82 18.50 -0.96 -2.20
N LYS A 83 18.73 0.32 -1.90
CA LYS A 83 19.72 1.15 -2.60
C LYS A 83 21.12 0.58 -2.34
N LYS A 84 21.88 0.25 -3.40
CA LYS A 84 23.32 0.53 -3.60
C LYS A 84 23.59 0.33 -5.10
N SER A 85 23.88 1.39 -5.86
CA SER A 85 25.25 1.78 -6.25
C SER A 85 26.00 0.67 -7.00
N SER A 86 25.96 0.70 -8.34
CA SER A 86 27.12 0.82 -9.24
C SER A 86 26.75 0.38 -10.66
N LYS A 87 27.29 1.09 -11.65
CA LYS A 87 27.41 0.71 -13.07
C LYS A 87 27.41 -0.81 -13.29
N HIS A 88 26.57 -1.31 -14.20
CA HIS A 88 27.03 -1.88 -15.47
C HIS A 88 25.84 -2.25 -16.35
N LYS A 89 26.05 -1.91 -17.62
CA LYS A 89 25.48 -2.36 -18.87
C LYS A 89 24.86 -3.78 -18.85
N ASP A 90 23.88 -3.89 -19.74
CA ASP A 90 23.66 -4.99 -20.69
C ASP A 90 22.45 -5.90 -20.52
N ARG A 91 21.78 -6.06 -21.67
CA ARG A 91 20.74 -7.01 -22.08
C ARG A 91 19.31 -6.73 -21.60
N ILE A 92 18.66 -5.89 -22.40
CA ILE A 92 17.20 -5.86 -22.56
C ILE A 92 16.79 -7.23 -23.13
N CYS A 93 16.30 -8.10 -22.26
CA CYS A 93 15.40 -9.16 -22.67
C CYS A 93 14.01 -8.53 -22.79
N GLU A 94 13.58 -8.37 -24.04
CA GLU A 94 12.17 -8.22 -24.39
C GLU A 94 11.40 -9.41 -23.81
N ASN A 95 10.45 -9.11 -22.93
CA ASN A 95 9.26 -9.92 -22.81
C ASN A 95 8.12 -9.01 -22.36
N GLU A 96 7.28 -8.68 -23.34
CA GLU A 96 6.07 -7.89 -23.27
C GLU A 96 5.01 -8.57 -22.40
N SER A 97 5.09 -8.40 -21.08
CA SER A 97 3.94 -8.64 -20.20
C SER A 97 4.01 -7.89 -18.86
N LYS A 98 4.71 -6.75 -18.82
CA LYS A 98 4.73 -5.89 -17.64
C LYS A 98 3.51 -4.98 -17.63
N THR A 99 2.40 -5.61 -17.25
CA THR A 99 1.38 -5.10 -16.33
C THR A 99 1.49 -3.61 -15.97
N ASP A 100 0.38 -2.90 -16.10
CA ASP A 100 0.13 -1.46 -15.88
C ASP A 100 0.79 -0.80 -14.65
N PHE A 101 1.33 -1.58 -13.72
CA PHE A 101 2.07 -1.16 -12.54
C PHE A 101 3.30 -0.30 -12.84
N SER A 102 4.00 -0.51 -13.97
CA SER A 102 5.16 0.33 -14.31
C SER A 102 4.76 1.76 -14.67
N LYS A 103 3.57 1.98 -15.24
CA LYS A 103 3.05 3.31 -15.58
C LYS A 103 2.70 4.10 -14.32
N TRP A 104 2.21 3.41 -13.29
CA TRP A 104 1.87 3.99 -11.97
C TRP A 104 3.04 4.68 -11.29
N LYS A 105 4.28 4.20 -11.50
CA LYS A 105 5.50 4.83 -10.97
C LYS A 105 5.71 6.26 -11.49
N HIS A 106 5.22 6.56 -12.70
CA HIS A 106 5.32 7.87 -13.32
C HIS A 106 4.16 8.80 -12.92
N TYR A 107 3.06 8.23 -12.39
CA TYR A 107 1.86 8.96 -12.00
C TYR A 107 2.11 9.90 -10.80
N ASP A 108 2.84 9.44 -9.78
CA ASP A 108 3.23 10.29 -8.62
C ASP A 108 4.08 11.49 -9.05
N LYS A 109 4.96 11.27 -10.04
CA LYS A 109 5.84 12.32 -10.56
C LYS A 109 5.06 13.35 -11.38
N PHE A 110 4.18 12.87 -12.27
CA PHE A 110 3.29 13.72 -13.07
C PHE A 110 2.41 14.62 -12.21
N TRP A 111 1.74 14.08 -11.18
CA TRP A 111 0.88 14.88 -10.30
C TRP A 111 1.63 15.95 -9.49
N LYS A 112 2.89 15.70 -9.12
CA LYS A 112 3.74 16.68 -8.41
C LYS A 112 4.27 17.79 -9.33
N GLU A 113 4.60 17.47 -10.58
CA GLU A 113 5.23 18.41 -11.51
C GLU A 113 4.19 19.19 -12.33
N GLU A 114 3.10 18.53 -12.76
CA GLU A 114 2.15 19.07 -13.75
C GLU A 114 0.68 19.07 -13.27
N GLY A 115 0.37 18.45 -12.14
CA GLY A 115 -1.01 18.23 -11.70
C GLY A 115 -1.84 19.49 -11.45
N ASP A 116 -1.24 20.54 -10.88
CA ASP A 116 -1.95 21.79 -10.54
C ASP A 116 -2.45 22.55 -11.78
N GLN A 117 -1.66 22.56 -12.86
CA GLN A 117 -2.03 23.23 -14.12
C GLN A 117 -3.20 22.52 -14.80
N HIS A 118 -3.13 21.19 -14.90
CA HIS A 118 -4.21 20.40 -15.48
C HIS A 118 -5.50 20.45 -14.66
N PHE A 119 -5.40 20.53 -13.32
CA PHE A 119 -6.55 20.70 -12.46
C PHE A 119 -7.21 22.07 -12.63
N LYS A 120 -6.42 23.14 -12.74
CA LYS A 120 -6.92 24.49 -13.03
C LYS A 120 -7.60 24.56 -14.41
N ASP A 121 -7.02 23.93 -15.43
CA ASP A 121 -7.64 23.83 -16.76
C ASP A 121 -8.94 23.03 -16.73
N TYR A 122 -9.02 21.97 -15.92
CA TYR A 122 -10.24 21.21 -15.70
C TYR A 122 -11.32 22.06 -15.02
N LEU A 123 -11.00 22.80 -13.96
CA LEU A 123 -11.93 23.73 -13.32
C LEU A 123 -12.42 24.81 -14.29
N LYS A 124 -11.53 25.36 -15.11
CA LYS A 124 -11.87 26.34 -16.15
C LYS A 124 -12.83 25.76 -17.20
N ARG A 125 -12.66 24.47 -17.56
CA ARG A 125 -13.60 23.73 -18.43
C ARG A 125 -14.91 23.39 -17.74
N GLN A 126 -14.95 23.24 -16.42
CA GLN A 126 -16.16 23.01 -15.63
C GLN A 126 -16.93 24.32 -15.33
N GLU A 127 -16.24 25.46 -15.30
CA GLU A 127 -16.84 26.78 -15.13
C GLU A 127 -17.46 27.32 -16.44
N ASN A 128 -16.91 26.92 -17.60
CA ASN A 128 -17.41 27.35 -18.91
C ASN A 128 -18.75 26.73 -19.41
N PRO A 129 -19.23 25.53 -18.99
CA PRO A 129 -20.57 25.04 -19.36
C PRO A 129 -21.73 25.82 -18.73
N LEU A 130 -21.47 26.72 -17.78
CA LEU A 130 -22.50 27.61 -17.22
C LEU A 130 -22.62 28.96 -17.95
N LYS A 131 -21.80 29.22 -18.98
CA LYS A 131 -21.92 30.44 -19.82
C LYS A 131 -22.63 30.23 -21.16
N ASP A 132 -23.05 29.00 -21.47
CA ASP A 132 -23.76 28.67 -22.73
C ASP A 132 -25.23 28.26 -22.52
N ASN A 133 -25.85 28.72 -21.42
CA ASN A 133 -27.29 28.60 -21.23
C ASN A 133 -27.92 29.98 -20.95
N GLY A 134 -28.29 30.69 -22.02
CA GLY A 134 -29.26 31.80 -22.03
C GLY A 134 -28.70 33.18 -22.43
N PRO A 135 -29.40 33.96 -23.28
CA PRO A 135 -30.85 34.04 -23.30
C PRO A 135 -31.49 33.47 -24.58
N LYS A 136 -32.43 32.53 -24.39
CA LYS A 136 -33.55 32.36 -25.32
C LYS A 136 -34.58 33.44 -25.00
N SER A 137 -34.98 34.16 -26.05
CA SER A 137 -36.29 34.80 -26.23
C SER A 137 -36.86 35.64 -25.08
N GLU A 138 -36.85 36.96 -25.23
CA GLU A 138 -37.95 37.79 -24.75
C GLU A 138 -38.33 38.79 -25.85
N LEU A 139 -39.65 38.94 -25.99
CA LEU A 139 -40.41 39.72 -26.96
C LEU A 139 -40.13 41.23 -26.84
N GLU A 140 -39.84 41.89 -27.95
CA GLU A 140 -40.57 43.05 -28.52
C GLU A 140 -39.92 43.50 -29.84
#